data_AF-A0A955SNY2-F1
#
_entry.id   AF-A0A955SNY2-F1
#
_cell.length_a   1.000
_cell.length_b   1.000
_cell.length_c   1.000
_cell.angle_alpha   90.00
_cell.angle_beta   90.00
_cell.angle_gamma   90.00
#
_symmetry.space_group_name_H-M   'P 1'
#
loop_
_entity.id
_entity.type
_entity.pdbx_description
1 polymer ?
#
loop_
_entity_poly.entity_id
_entity_poly.type
_entity_poly.pdbx_seq_one_letter_code
_entity_poly.pdbx_strand_id
1 'polypeptide(L)' 'MFDSIVCDRKILDGMPHVKGTRIGVKLLLELLSKGETADTITAKHPELSMEGLRQAILFAACVV' A
#
# COMPACT_ATOMS: atom_id res chain seq x y z
N MET A 1 -13.04 -7.65 0.47
CA MET A 1 -12.05 -8.59 1.04
C MET A 1 -10.71 -8.21 0.41
N PHE A 2 -9.72 -7.79 1.20
CA PHE A 2 -8.45 -7.32 0.67
C PHE A 2 -7.59 -8.52 0.28
N ASP A 3 -7.39 -8.75 -1.02
CA ASP A 3 -6.53 -9.85 -1.53
C ASP A 3 -5.05 -9.42 -1.64
N SER A 4 -4.86 -8.12 -1.87
CA SER A 4 -3.56 -7.52 -2.14
C SER A 4 -2.91 -6.90 -0.89
N ILE A 5 -3.56 -6.94 0.28
CA ILE A 5 -2.98 -6.43 1.53
C ILE A 5 -2.64 -7.62 2.43
N VAL A 6 -1.36 -7.72 2.78
CA VAL A 6 -0.83 -8.75 3.66
C VAL A 6 -0.29 -8.09 4.92
N CYS A 7 -0.65 -8.64 6.07
CA CYS A 7 -0.08 -8.28 7.35
C CYS A 7 0.72 -9.50 7.84
N ASP A 8 2.04 -9.46 7.67
CA ASP A 8 2.91 -10.54 8.11
C ASP A 8 3.82 -10.03 9.23
N ARG A 9 3.78 -10.67 10.41
CA ARG A 9 4.62 -10.28 11.55
C ARG A 9 6.12 -10.32 11.24
N LYS A 10 6.53 -11.09 10.23
CA LYS A 10 7.94 -11.18 9.80
C LYS A 10 8.33 -10.06 8.82
N ILE A 11 7.37 -9.34 8.26
CA ILE A 11 7.60 -8.28 7.26
C ILE A 11 7.11 -6.96 7.84
N LEU A 12 8.00 -5.98 7.96
CA LEU A 12 7.69 -4.66 8.54
C LEU A 12 7.03 -4.78 9.94
N ASP A 13 7.46 -5.74 10.76
CA ASP A 13 6.96 -5.95 12.14
C ASP A 13 5.44 -6.21 12.24
N GLY A 14 4.81 -6.73 11.18
CA GLY A 14 3.36 -6.92 11.14
C GLY A 14 2.58 -5.74 10.57
N MET A 15 3.28 -4.71 10.06
CA MET A 15 2.62 -3.61 9.38
C MET A 15 1.95 -4.09 8.08
N PRO A 16 0.74 -3.57 7.79
CA PRO A 16 0.05 -3.87 6.55
C PRO A 16 0.87 -3.37 5.36
N HIS A 17 1.13 -4.25 4.41
CA HIS A 17 1.87 -3.96 3.18
C HIS A 17 1.18 -4.57 1.97
N VAL A 18 1.51 -4.05 0.79
CA VAL A 18 0.96 -4.59 -0.46
C VAL A 18 1.67 -5.89 -0.82
N LYS A 19 0.89 -6.94 -1.07
CA LYS A 19 1.33 -8.30 -1.42
C LYS A 19 2.33 -8.26 -2.57
N GLY A 20 3.48 -8.91 -2.37
CA GLY A 20 4.55 -8.93 -3.39
C GLY A 20 5.47 -7.71 -3.37
N THR A 21 5.19 -6.71 -2.52
CA THR A 21 6.05 -5.54 -2.32
C THR A 21 6.51 -5.45 -0.88
N ARG A 22 7.58 -4.68 -0.64
CA ARG A 22 7.97 -4.25 0.71
C ARG A 22 7.43 -2.85 1.04
N ILE A 23 6.33 -2.45 0.40
CA ILE A 23 5.74 -1.12 0.54
C ILE A 23 4.57 -1.20 1.52
N GLY A 24 4.74 -0.56 2.68
CA GLY A 24 3.71 -0.46 3.70
C GLY A 24 2.59 0.51 3.30
N VAL A 25 1.37 0.24 3.76
CA VAL A 25 0.20 1.11 3.55
C VAL A 25 0.46 2.54 4.06
N LYS A 26 1.21 2.67 5.17
CA LYS A 26 1.63 3.97 5.72
C LYS A 26 2.43 4.80 4.72
N LEU A 27 3.40 4.19 4.04
CA LEU A 27 4.23 4.90 3.06
C LEU A 27 3.39 5.41 1.89
N LEU A 28 2.45 4.59 1.40
CA LEU A 28 1.52 4.98 0.35
C LEU A 28 0.67 6.18 0.76
N LEU A 29 0.13 6.17 1.98
CA LEU A 29 -0.62 7.31 2.53
C LEU A 29 0.24 8.56 2.66
N GLU A 30 1.50 8.44 3.09
CA GLU A 30 2.41 9.57 3.16
C GLU A 30 2.71 10.16 1.78
N LEU A 31 2.91 9.32 0.76
CA LEU A 31 3.10 9.78 -0.62
C LEU A 31 1.86 10.50 -1.15
N LEU A 32 0.67 9.92 -0.95
CA LEU A 32 -0.61 10.54 -1.32
C LEU A 32 -0.82 11.87 -0.59
N SER A 33 -0.46 11.93 0.69
CA SER A 33 -0.54 13.16 1.50
C SER A 33 0.41 14.25 1.00
N LYS A 34 1.54 13.87 0.38
CA LYS A 34 2.46 14.80 -0.30
C LYS A 34 1.95 15.26 -1.67
N GLY A 35 0.80 14.78 -2.13
CA GLY A 35 0.23 15.12 -3.44
C GLY A 35 0.69 14.21 -4.57
N GLU A 36 1.36 13.09 -4.29
CA GLU A 36 1.65 12.09 -5.32
C GLU A 36 0.36 11.42 -5.77
N THR A 37 0.25 11.12 -7.07
CA THR A 37 -0.89 10.39 -7.61
C THR A 37 -0.61 8.89 -7.67
N ALA A 38 -1.66 8.08 -7.69
CA ALA A 38 -1.57 6.63 -7.85
C ALA A 38 -0.71 6.22 -9.06
N ASP A 39 -0.85 6.93 -10.18
CA ASP A 39 -0.09 6.69 -11.40
C ASP A 39 1.41 6.94 -11.20
N THR A 40 1.77 8.05 -10.57
CA THR A 40 3.17 8.37 -10.24
C THR A 40 3.78 7.35 -9.29
N ILE A 41 3.02 6.89 -8.30
CA ILE A 41 3.48 5.89 -7.32
C ILE A 41 3.71 4.54 -8.02
N THR A 42 2.78 4.11 -8.88
CA THR A 42 2.93 2.89 -9.70
C THR A 42 4.08 3.02 -10.70
N ALA A 43 4.33 4.21 -11.25
CA ALA A 43 5.47 4.45 -12.14
C ALA A 43 6.82 4.39 -11.40
N LYS A 44 6.89 4.89 -10.16
CA LYS A 44 8.10 4.81 -9.30
C LYS A 44 8.32 3.41 -8.72
N HIS A 45 7.24 2.67 -8.52
CA HIS A 45 7.25 1.33 -7.95
C HIS A 45 6.57 0.36 -8.90
N PRO A 46 7.28 -0.15 -9.93
CA PRO A 46 6.71 -1.10 -10.89
C PRO A 46 6.32 -2.44 -10.27
N GLU A 47 6.83 -2.74 -9.07
CA GLU A 47 6.40 -3.89 -8.24
C GLU A 47 4.99 -3.70 -7.65
N LEU A 48 4.47 -2.47 -7.60
CA LEU A 48 3.18 -2.13 -7.03
C LEU A 48 2.10 -2.17 -8.11
N SER A 49 1.15 -3.08 -7.97
CA SER A 49 -0.05 -3.08 -8.83
C SER A 49 -1.03 -1.97 -8.43
N MET A 50 -1.70 -1.36 -9.41
CA MET A 50 -2.76 -0.37 -9.16
C MET A 50 -3.84 -0.90 -8.20
N GLU A 51 -4.22 -2.17 -8.35
CA GLU A 51 -5.17 -2.84 -7.47
C GLU A 51 -4.67 -2.84 -6.00
N GLY A 52 -3.39 -3.13 -5.80
CA GLY A 52 -2.76 -3.16 -4.48
C GLY A 52 -2.74 -1.79 -3.81
N LEU A 53 -2.43 -0.73 -4.57
CA LEU A 53 -2.51 0.65 -4.08
C LEU A 53 -3.95 1.03 -3.70
N ARG A 54 -4.93 0.68 -4.53
CA ARG A 54 -6.34 0.99 -4.27
C ARG A 54 -6.85 0.27 -3.02
N GLN A 55 -6.49 -0.99 -2.85
CA GLN A 55 -6.82 -1.76 -1.65
C GLN A 55 -6.09 -1.24 -0.41
N ALA A 56 -4.87 -0.75 -0.53
CA ALA A 56 -4.14 -0.13 0.58
C ALA A 56 -4.85 1.12 1.11
N ILE A 57 -5.32 1.97 0.20
CA ILE A 57 -6.10 3.17 0.55
C ILE A 57 -7.43 2.79 1.19
N LEU A 58 -8.15 1.81 0.61
CA LEU A 58 -9.41 1.31 1.18
C LEU A 58 -9.21 0.69 2.57
N PHE A 59 -8.12 -0.05 2.77
CA PHE A 59 -7.77 -0.61 4.07
C PHE A 59 -7.55 0.50 5.09
N ALA A 60 -6.77 1.51 4.74
CA ALA A 60 -6.54 2.67 5.59
C ALA A 60 -7.84 3.41 5.96
N ALA A 61 -8.75 3.59 5.00
CA ALA A 61 -10.04 4.24 5.25
C ALA A 61 -10.98 3.40 6.13
N CYS A 62 -10.84 2.07 6.13
CA CYS A 62 -11.69 1.16 6.89
C CYS A 62 -11.19 0.91 8.33
N VAL A 63 -9.89 1.11 8.59
CA VAL A 63 -9.24 0.86 9.89
C VAL A 63 -9.22 2.10 10.81
N VAL A 64 -9.71 3.24 10.32
CA VAL A 64 -9.90 4.47 11.13
C VAL A 64 -11.07 4.32 12.10
#